data_AF-A0A318TFT4-F1
#
_entry.id   AF-A0A318TFT4-F1
#
_cell.length_a   1.000
_cell.length_b   1.000
_cell.length_c   1.000
_cell.angle_alpha   90.00
_cell.angle_beta   90.00
_cell.angle_gamma   90.00
#
_symmetry.space_group_name_H-M   'P 1'
#
loop_
_entity.id
_entity.type
_entity.pdbx_description
1 polymer ?
#
loop_
_entity_poly.entity_id
_entity_poly.type
_entity_poly.pdbx_seq_one_letter_code
_entity_poly.pdbx_strand_id
1 'polypeptide(L)'
;MAPLRGWAPRGQRLKASVPHGHWQTLTFLAALRCDGVTAPWLLDGPINGDSFRIYVERVLVPTLRPGDIVIMDNLGSHKGPAIRRAIRAAGARLLFLPKYSPDLNPIEQFFSKLKHWLRKAAKRSVETVSSAIGEILKITSPTECSNYFVNAGYRQT
;
A
#
# COMPACT_ATOMS: atom_id res chain seq x y z
N MET A 1 -6.20 -15.91 5.98
CA MET A 1 -7.66 -15.92 6.17
C MET A 1 -8.28 -17.00 5.29
N ALA A 2 -9.29 -17.70 5.82
CA ALA A 2 -10.03 -18.75 5.13
C ALA A 2 -11.19 -18.16 4.31
N PRO A 3 -11.47 -18.65 3.09
CA PRO A 3 -12.68 -18.26 2.36
C PRO A 3 -13.94 -18.75 3.09
N LEU A 4 -14.92 -17.87 3.30
CA LEU A 4 -16.18 -18.20 3.97
C LEU A 4 -17.17 -18.94 3.06
N ARG A 5 -17.00 -18.81 1.74
CA ARG A 5 -17.89 -19.36 0.71
C ARG A 5 -17.06 -19.78 -0.51
N GLY A 6 -17.55 -20.77 -1.26
CA GLY A 6 -16.97 -21.21 -2.51
C GLY A 6 -17.92 -22.10 -3.29
N TRP A 7 -17.52 -22.47 -4.51
CA TRP A 7 -18.35 -23.23 -5.44
C TRP A 7 -17.72 -24.60 -5.72
N ALA A 8 -18.52 -25.65 -5.74
CA ALA A 8 -18.13 -27.00 -6.13
C ALA A 8 -19.25 -27.65 -6.95
N PRO A 9 -18.94 -28.64 -7.82
CA PRO A 9 -19.96 -29.40 -8.52
C PRO A 9 -20.97 -30.03 -7.56
N ARG A 10 -22.22 -30.16 -7.99
CA ARG A 10 -23.30 -30.75 -7.19
C ARG A 10 -22.90 -32.15 -6.73
N GLY A 11 -23.05 -32.42 -5.42
CA GLY A 11 -22.67 -33.70 -4.81
C GLY A 11 -21.19 -33.81 -4.43
N GLN A 12 -20.35 -32.79 -4.69
CA GLN A 12 -18.94 -32.80 -4.32
C GLN A 12 -18.63 -31.81 -3.20
N ARG A 13 -17.74 -32.22 -2.29
CA ARG A 13 -17.26 -31.34 -1.21
C ARG A 13 -16.20 -30.38 -1.75
N LEU A 14 -16.34 -29.09 -1.46
CA LEU A 14 -15.27 -28.12 -1.70
C LEU A 14 -14.10 -28.40 -0.74
N LYS A 15 -12.96 -28.81 -1.29
CA LYS A 15 -11.71 -28.92 -0.53
C LYS A 15 -11.01 -27.56 -0.53
N ALA A 16 -10.70 -27.05 0.66
CA ALA A 16 -9.98 -25.80 0.84
C ALA A 16 -8.88 -25.98 1.89
N SER A 17 -7.77 -25.27 1.71
CA SER A 17 -6.69 -25.19 2.69
C SER A 17 -6.75 -23.86 3.42
N VAL A 18 -6.66 -23.89 4.74
CA VAL A 18 -6.64 -22.70 5.60
C VAL A 18 -5.32 -22.65 6.35
N PRO A 19 -4.74 -21.47 6.57
CA PRO A 19 -3.52 -21.40 7.37
C PRO A 19 -3.84 -21.77 8.82
N HIS A 20 -2.95 -22.55 9.42
CA HIS A 20 -3.06 -23.06 10.78
C HIS A 20 -1.73 -22.80 11.50
N GLY A 21 -1.78 -22.42 12.78
CA GLY A 21 -0.59 -22.08 13.58
C GLY A 21 -0.31 -20.57 13.67
N HIS A 22 0.97 -20.24 13.91
CA HIS A 22 1.42 -18.86 14.11
C HIS A 22 1.43 -18.06 12.80
N TRP A 23 1.05 -16.79 12.90
CA TRP A 23 1.01 -15.87 11.78
C TRP A 23 2.26 -15.00 11.79
N GLN A 24 2.97 -14.96 10.65
CA GLN A 24 3.91 -13.89 10.37
C GLN A 24 3.15 -12.70 9.80
N THR A 25 3.45 -11.51 10.30
CA THR A 25 2.85 -10.26 9.82
C THR A 25 3.88 -9.50 9.01
N LEU A 26 3.54 -9.19 7.76
CA LEU A 26 4.34 -8.33 6.90
C LEU A 26 3.68 -6.96 6.80
N THR A 27 4.49 -5.91 6.92
CA THR A 27 4.05 -4.53 6.67
C THR A 27 4.49 -4.11 5.27
N PHE A 28 3.52 -3.72 4.44
CA PHE A 28 3.78 -3.20 3.10
C PHE A 28 3.55 -1.69 3.07
N LEU A 29 4.55 -0.96 2.58
CA LEU A 29 4.50 0.48 2.33
C LEU A 29 4.64 0.73 0.84
N ALA A 30 3.97 1.77 0.37
CA ALA A 30 4.12 2.28 -0.99
C ALA A 30 3.66 3.74 -1.02
N ALA A 31 3.98 4.42 -2.11
CA ALA A 31 3.35 5.67 -2.51
C ALA A 31 2.54 5.45 -3.79
N LEU A 32 1.45 6.19 -3.94
CA LEU A 32 0.61 6.15 -5.13
C LEU A 32 0.67 7.50 -5.84
N ARG A 33 0.96 7.48 -7.14
CA ARG A 33 0.87 8.62 -8.07
C ARG A 33 -0.30 8.37 -9.02
N CYS A 34 -0.77 9.41 -9.72
CA CYS A 34 -1.88 9.28 -10.66
C CYS A 34 -1.57 8.35 -11.85
N ASP A 35 -0.29 8.07 -12.10
CA ASP A 35 0.21 7.26 -13.19
C ASP A 35 0.82 5.91 -12.74
N GLY A 36 0.93 5.66 -11.43
CA GLY A 36 1.50 4.39 -10.95
C GLY A 36 1.76 4.31 -9.45
N VAL A 37 2.03 3.10 -8.99
CA VAL A 37 2.53 2.83 -7.63
C VAL A 37 4.05 2.98 -7.62
N THR A 38 4.60 3.67 -6.63
CA THR A 38 6.04 3.89 -6.47
C THR A 38 6.49 3.61 -5.04
N ALA A 39 7.80 3.61 -4.81
CA ALA A 39 8.42 3.38 -3.51
C ALA A 39 7.89 2.13 -2.74
N PRO A 40 7.70 0.95 -3.37
CA PRO A 40 7.23 -0.22 -2.63
C PRO A 40 8.31 -0.70 -1.65
N TRP A 41 7.92 -0.99 -0.41
CA TRP A 41 8.79 -1.59 0.60
C TRP A 41 8.02 -2.59 1.45
N LEU A 42 8.63 -3.76 1.69
CA LEU A 42 8.05 -4.84 2.48
C LEU A 42 8.94 -5.10 3.69
N LEU A 43 8.35 -5.03 4.88
CA LEU A 43 9.01 -5.25 6.16
C LEU A 43 8.42 -6.47 6.85
N ASP A 44 9.27 -7.21 7.57
CA ASP A 44 8.82 -8.20 8.54
C ASP A 44 8.47 -7.51 9.86
N GLY A 45 7.25 -7.71 10.33
CA GLY A 45 6.73 -7.12 11.55
C GLY A 45 6.13 -5.72 11.41
N PRO A 46 5.75 -5.10 12.56
CA PRO A 46 5.13 -3.79 12.60
C PRO A 46 6.12 -2.66 12.32
N ILE A 47 5.61 -1.57 11.76
CA ILE A 47 6.37 -0.34 11.55
C ILE A 47 6.33 0.57 12.78
N ASN A 48 7.41 1.30 13.02
CA ASN A 48 7.55 2.35 14.02
C ASN A 48 8.06 3.66 13.39
N GLY A 49 8.25 4.71 14.19
CA GLY A 49 8.72 6.01 13.70
C GLY A 49 10.08 5.96 12.98
N ASP A 50 11.02 5.14 13.45
CA ASP A 50 12.37 5.05 12.87
C ASP A 50 12.38 4.32 11.53
N SER A 51 11.74 3.16 11.47
CA SER A 51 11.55 2.40 10.23
C SER A 51 10.77 3.23 9.20
N PHE A 52 9.74 3.98 9.61
CA PHE A 52 9.04 4.90 8.70
C PHE A 52 9.93 6.06 8.23
N ARG A 53 10.79 6.61 9.10
CA ARG A 53 11.77 7.62 8.68
C ARG A 53 12.74 7.06 7.64
N ILE A 54 13.25 5.84 7.84
CA ILE A 54 14.14 5.17 6.88
C ILE A 54 13.41 4.97 5.55
N TYR A 55 12.16 4.51 5.57
CA TYR A 55 11.33 4.40 4.37
C TYR A 55 11.28 5.73 3.61
N VAL A 56 10.99 6.83 4.31
CA VAL A 56 10.90 8.15 3.68
C VAL A 56 12.22 8.56 3.06
N GLU A 57 13.31 8.50 3.84
CA GLU A 57 14.63 8.98 3.41
C GLU A 57 15.23 8.13 2.28
N ARG A 58 15.05 6.81 2.33
CA ARG A 58 15.77 5.86 1.47
C ARG A 58 14.95 5.32 0.32
N VAL A 59 13.62 5.32 0.44
CA VAL A 59 12.74 4.69 -0.55
C VAL A 59 11.82 5.72 -1.20
N LEU A 60 11.15 6.57 -0.41
CA LEU A 60 10.20 7.55 -0.95
C LEU A 60 10.91 8.73 -1.62
N VAL A 61 11.79 9.42 -0.89
CA VAL A 61 12.46 10.66 -1.34
C VAL A 61 13.16 10.49 -2.70
N PRO A 62 13.89 9.40 -2.98
CA PRO A 62 14.50 9.19 -4.31
C PRO A 62 13.52 9.15 -5.47
N THR A 63 12.23 8.92 -5.22
CA THR A 63 11.18 8.88 -6.25
C THR A 63 10.46 10.22 -6.45
N LEU A 64 10.76 11.20 -5.61
CA LEU A 64 10.12 12.52 -5.65
C LEU A 64 10.79 13.44 -6.68
N ARG A 65 10.00 14.35 -7.22
CA ARG A 65 10.44 15.45 -8.08
C ARG A 65 10.14 16.79 -7.42
N PRO A 66 10.95 17.84 -7.68
CA PRO A 66 10.61 19.18 -7.23
C PRO A 66 9.20 19.58 -7.66
N GLY A 67 8.41 20.13 -6.73
CA GLY A 67 7.00 20.47 -6.95
C GLY A 67 6.00 19.37 -6.56
N ASP A 68 6.44 18.14 -6.31
CA ASP A 68 5.56 17.07 -5.84
C ASP A 68 4.89 17.41 -4.50
N ILE A 69 3.67 16.93 -4.32
CA ILE A 69 2.93 17.01 -3.06
C ILE A 69 2.79 15.60 -2.50
N VAL A 70 3.46 15.36 -1.38
CA VAL A 70 3.32 14.12 -0.60
C VAL A 70 2.16 14.30 0.37
N ILE A 71 1.13 13.49 0.19
CA ILE A 71 -0.04 13.42 1.07
C ILE A 71 0.10 12.19 1.96
N MET A 72 0.01 12.38 3.27
CA MET A 72 0.04 11.30 4.26
C MET A 72 -1.19 11.36 5.17
N ASP A 73 -1.62 10.23 5.68
CA ASP A 73 -2.58 10.18 6.78
C ASP A 73 -1.97 10.76 8.08
N ASN A 74 -2.83 11.07 9.04
CA ASN A 74 -2.50 11.85 10.23
C ASN A 74 -1.92 11.00 11.39
N LEU A 75 -1.24 9.90 11.09
CA LEU A 75 -0.67 8.99 12.09
C LEU A 75 0.53 9.62 12.80
N GLY A 76 0.71 9.31 14.09
CA GLY A 76 1.79 9.88 14.91
C GLY A 76 3.20 9.58 14.36
N SER A 77 3.42 8.37 13.83
CA SER A 77 4.69 7.96 13.21
C SER A 77 5.08 8.81 11.99
N HIS A 78 4.13 9.49 11.34
CA HIS A 78 4.38 10.28 10.14
C HIS A 78 4.84 11.71 10.43
N LYS A 79 4.79 12.14 11.70
CA LYS A 79 4.98 13.55 12.11
C LYS A 79 6.40 13.91 12.51
N GLY A 80 7.37 13.01 12.32
CA GLY A 80 8.77 13.26 12.64
C GLY A 80 9.33 14.50 11.91
N PRO A 81 10.02 15.43 12.60
CA PRO A 81 10.64 16.59 11.95
C PRO A 81 11.62 16.21 10.83
N ALA A 82 12.30 15.07 10.96
CA ALA A 82 13.22 14.54 9.95
C ALA A 82 12.50 14.21 8.62
N ILE A 83 11.31 13.62 8.68
CA ILE A 83 10.48 13.28 7.49
C ILE A 83 10.17 14.54 6.71
N ARG A 84 9.70 15.59 7.40
CA ARG A 84 9.38 16.88 6.76
C ARG A 84 10.62 17.51 6.12
N ARG A 85 11.78 17.47 6.79
CA ARG A 85 13.04 18.00 6.25
C ARG A 85 13.47 17.24 5.00
N ALA A 86 13.43 15.90 5.03
CA ALA A 86 13.83 15.06 3.90
C ALA A 86 12.98 15.33 2.65
N ILE A 87 11.65 15.42 2.82
CA ILE A 87 10.73 15.72 1.70
C ILE A 87 10.98 17.13 1.14
N ARG A 88 11.18 18.13 2.01
CA ARG A 88 11.47 19.51 1.58
C ARG A 88 12.81 19.63 0.87
N ALA A 89 13.82 18.89 1.31
CA ALA A 89 15.13 18.87 0.67
C ALA A 89 15.07 18.34 -0.77
N ALA A 90 14.10 17.48 -1.09
CA ALA A 90 13.80 17.03 -2.45
C ALA A 90 13.00 18.04 -3.29
N GLY A 91 12.68 19.23 -2.74
CA GLY A 91 11.84 20.24 -3.40
C GLY A 91 10.35 19.90 -3.38
N ALA A 92 9.91 18.94 -2.57
CA ALA A 92 8.52 18.52 -2.45
C ALA A 92 7.83 19.11 -1.21
N ARG A 93 6.50 19.11 -1.20
CA ARG A 93 5.65 19.59 -0.10
C ARG A 93 5.02 18.41 0.63
N LEU A 94 4.91 18.50 1.95
CA LEU A 94 4.23 17.51 2.79
C LEU A 94 2.91 18.07 3.31
N LEU A 95 1.80 17.39 3.02
CA LEU A 95 0.46 17.66 3.55
C LEU A 95 -0.05 16.44 4.33
N PHE A 96 -0.82 16.71 5.38
CA PHE A 96 -1.49 15.67 6.15
C PHE A 96 -2.99 15.74 5.94
N LEU A 97 -3.63 14.58 5.80
CA LEU A 97 -5.07 14.47 5.77
C LEU A 97 -5.69 14.83 7.13
N PRO A 98 -6.96 15.27 7.17
CA PRO A 98 -7.72 15.34 8.40
C PRO A 98 -7.78 13.98 9.11
N LYS A 99 -7.98 13.99 10.43
CA LYS A 99 -8.10 12.75 11.19
C LYS A 99 -9.35 11.97 10.73
N TYR A 100 -9.21 10.65 10.64
CA TYR A 100 -10.29 9.74 10.26
C TYR A 100 -10.88 9.99 8.86
N SER A 101 -10.06 10.46 7.92
CA SER A 101 -10.46 10.68 6.51
C SER A 101 -9.77 9.71 5.54
N PRO A 102 -9.97 8.37 5.68
CA PRO A 102 -9.38 7.40 4.75
C PRO A 102 -10.00 7.48 3.34
N ASP A 103 -11.21 8.03 3.21
CA ASP A 103 -11.90 8.33 1.96
C ASP A 103 -11.14 9.33 1.08
N LEU A 104 -10.43 10.27 1.73
CA LEU A 104 -9.56 11.24 1.05
C LEU A 104 -8.16 10.68 0.74
N ASN A 105 -7.89 9.40 1.02
CA ASN A 105 -6.60 8.76 0.77
C ASN A 105 -6.69 7.75 -0.40
N PRO A 106 -6.29 8.12 -1.62
CA PRO A 106 -6.43 7.27 -2.80
C PRO A 106 -5.77 5.88 -2.67
N ILE A 107 -4.66 5.80 -1.92
CA ILE A 107 -3.90 4.54 -1.77
C ILE A 107 -4.67 3.46 -1.01
N GLU A 108 -5.68 3.81 -0.20
CA GLU A 108 -6.50 2.82 0.51
C GLU A 108 -7.33 1.95 -0.45
N GLN A 109 -7.74 2.53 -1.58
CA GLN A 109 -8.43 1.79 -2.64
C GLN A 109 -7.48 0.79 -3.32
N PHE A 110 -6.25 1.23 -3.62
CA PHE A 110 -5.20 0.35 -4.13
C PHE A 110 -4.90 -0.79 -3.14
N PHE A 111 -4.72 -0.50 -1.84
CA PHE A 111 -4.48 -1.53 -0.83
C PHE A 111 -5.63 -2.52 -0.70
N SER A 112 -6.87 -2.07 -0.87
CA SER A 112 -8.04 -2.96 -0.89
C SER A 112 -7.96 -3.95 -2.05
N LYS A 113 -7.58 -3.49 -3.25
CA LYS A 113 -7.37 -4.34 -4.42
C LYS A 113 -6.15 -5.26 -4.28
N LEU A 114 -5.02 -4.74 -3.78
CA LEU A 114 -3.81 -5.53 -3.49
C LEU A 114 -4.14 -6.69 -2.55
N LYS A 115 -4.83 -6.42 -1.44
CA LYS A 115 -5.27 -7.44 -0.49
C LYS A 115 -6.22 -8.45 -1.13
N HIS A 116 -7.09 -8.03 -2.05
CA HIS A 116 -7.95 -8.96 -2.81
C HIS A 116 -7.13 -9.95 -3.64
N TRP A 117 -6.16 -9.46 -4.43
CA TRP A 117 -5.32 -10.32 -5.26
C TRP A 117 -4.40 -11.22 -4.44
N LEU A 118 -3.85 -10.74 -3.33
CA LEU A 118 -3.06 -11.57 -2.41
C LEU A 118 -3.88 -12.69 -1.79
N ARG A 119 -5.15 -12.43 -1.42
CA ARG A 119 -6.07 -13.47 -0.95
C ARG A 119 -6.34 -14.51 -2.03
N LYS A 120 -6.48 -14.09 -3.30
CA LYS A 120 -6.67 -14.99 -4.45
C LYS A 120 -5.42 -15.82 -4.74
N ALA A 121 -4.23 -15.23 -4.65
CA ALA A 121 -2.96 -15.92 -4.88
C ALA A 121 -2.64 -16.96 -3.79
N ALA A 122 -3.16 -16.76 -2.58
CA ALA A 122 -3.10 -17.68 -1.44
C ALA A 122 -1.68 -18.19 -1.09
N LYS A 123 -0.65 -17.39 -1.40
CA LYS A 123 0.76 -17.65 -1.07
C LYS A 123 1.00 -17.56 0.44
N ARG A 124 1.98 -18.32 0.94
CA ARG A 124 2.16 -18.60 2.38
C ARG A 124 3.59 -18.45 2.90
N SER A 125 4.56 -18.10 2.05
CA SER A 125 5.91 -17.74 2.48
C SER A 125 6.18 -16.27 2.20
N VAL A 126 7.14 -15.67 2.91
CA VAL A 126 7.51 -14.26 2.72
C VAL A 126 7.94 -14.01 1.27
N GLU A 127 8.74 -14.90 0.69
CA GLU A 127 9.26 -14.80 -0.67
C GLU A 127 8.12 -14.87 -1.68
N THR A 128 7.22 -15.85 -1.52
CA THR A 128 6.10 -16.04 -2.46
C THR A 128 5.06 -14.92 -2.36
N VAL A 129 4.88 -14.32 -1.17
CA VAL A 129 4.07 -13.11 -0.99
C VAL A 129 4.76 -11.91 -1.63
N SER A 130 6.06 -11.71 -1.43
CA SER A 130 6.83 -10.64 -2.05
C SER A 130 6.77 -10.70 -3.58
N SER A 131 6.99 -11.88 -4.18
CA SER A 131 6.83 -12.08 -5.62
C SER A 131 5.41 -11.78 -6.09
N ALA A 132 4.38 -12.21 -5.35
CA ALA A 132 3.00 -11.92 -5.70
C ALA A 132 2.69 -10.42 -5.65
N ILE A 133 3.21 -9.68 -4.66
CA ILE A 133 3.12 -8.21 -4.63
C ILE A 133 3.76 -7.63 -5.88
N GLY A 134 4.96 -8.07 -6.25
CA GLY A 134 5.64 -7.63 -7.47
C GLY A 134 4.80 -7.82 -8.74
N GLU A 135 4.18 -8.99 -8.91
CA GLU A 135 3.30 -9.25 -10.05
C GLU A 135 2.03 -8.38 -10.04
N ILE A 136 1.44 -8.14 -8.86
CA ILE A 136 0.26 -7.27 -8.73
C ILE A 136 0.61 -5.82 -9.08
N LEU A 137 1.78 -5.35 -8.67
CA LEU A 137 2.26 -4.00 -8.99
C LEU A 137 2.43 -3.82 -10.51
N LYS A 138 2.98 -4.82 -11.22
CA LYS A 138 3.16 -4.78 -12.68
C LYS A 138 1.86 -4.63 -13.48
N ILE A 139 0.76 -5.20 -12.97
CA ILE A 139 -0.55 -5.15 -13.65
C ILE A 139 -1.40 -3.94 -13.24
N THR A 140 -0.92 -3.12 -12.30
CA THR A 140 -1.64 -1.91 -11.86
C THR A 140 -1.43 -0.81 -12.90
N SER A 141 -2.48 -0.46 -13.64
CA SER A 141 -2.37 0.45 -14.78
C SER A 141 -2.40 1.94 -14.35
N PRO A 142 -1.85 2.85 -15.18
CA PRO A 142 -1.98 4.29 -14.95
C PRO A 142 -3.43 4.76 -14.88
N THR A 143 -4.30 4.22 -15.76
CA THR A 143 -5.74 4.56 -15.75
C THR A 143 -6.40 4.18 -14.44
N GLU A 144 -6.07 3.01 -13.92
CA GLU A 144 -6.56 2.57 -12.61
C GLU A 144 -6.08 3.48 -11.48
N CYS A 145 -4.80 3.88 -11.48
CA CYS A 145 -4.26 4.80 -10.49
C CYS A 145 -4.99 6.14 -10.52
N SER A 146 -5.18 6.71 -11.72
CA SER A 146 -5.93 7.95 -11.92
C SER A 146 -7.37 7.85 -11.38
N ASN A 147 -8.04 6.72 -11.62
CA ASN A 147 -9.40 6.49 -11.11
C ASN A 147 -9.46 6.52 -9.57
N TYR A 148 -8.43 6.05 -8.86
CA TYR A 148 -8.38 6.15 -7.40
C TYR A 148 -8.34 7.60 -6.91
N PHE A 149 -7.54 8.44 -7.58
CA PHE A 149 -7.48 9.87 -7.28
C PHE A 149 -8.82 10.57 -7.56
N VAL A 150 -9.44 10.28 -8.70
CA VAL A 150 -10.77 10.83 -9.04
C VAL A 150 -11.80 10.43 -7.99
N ASN A 151 -11.84 9.17 -7.59
CA ASN A 151 -12.79 8.67 -6.59
C ASN A 151 -12.56 9.26 -5.19
N ALA A 152 -11.31 9.60 -4.85
CA ALA A 152 -10.97 10.27 -3.60
C ALA A 152 -11.12 11.81 -3.65
N GLY A 153 -11.68 12.37 -4.73
CA GLY A 153 -12.01 13.79 -4.84
C GLY A 153 -10.90 14.68 -5.43
N TYR A 154 -9.79 14.12 -5.92
CA TYR A 154 -8.67 14.88 -6.49
C TYR A 154 -8.84 15.21 -7.98
N ARG A 155 -10.09 15.32 -8.45
CA ARG A 155 -10.36 15.61 -9.85
C ARG A 155 -9.71 16.96 -10.21
N GLN A 156 -8.92 16.98 -11.28
CA GLN A 156 -8.53 18.24 -11.89
C GLN A 156 -9.81 18.90 -12.40
N THR A 157 -10.13 20.08 -11.87
CA THR A 157 -11.05 21.03 -12.50
C THR A 157 -10.40 21.64 -13.72
#